data_AF-A0AA96VP27-F1
#
_entry.id   AF-A0AA96VP27-F1
#
_cell.length_a   1.000
_cell.length_b   1.000
_cell.length_c   1.000
_cell.angle_alpha   90.00
_cell.angle_beta   90.00
_cell.angle_gamma   90.00
#
_symmetry.space_group_name_H-M   'P 1'
#
loop_
_entity.id
_entity.type
_entity.pdbx_description
1 polymer ?
#
loop_
_entity_poly.entity_id
_entity_poly.type
_entity_poly.pdbx_seq_one_letter_code
_entity_poly.pdbx_strand_id
1 'polypeptide(L)'
;MKTLKKAWLVLGLALGVCVYAETPKLALPFNITPEMYASFMAQNLAGNLPQTFKHKDLSLVVNKVHAEQNKVFFDSTTKQYKQILDELNKYHTLPDDLKKQCKDFSKIAMVDKGVEYYLNVEEGTKKFMVKYDKEACSESFDPAQKIFIGGYNRYGFDMNGRTKNENLAKKASN
;
A
#
# COMPACT_ATOMS: atom_id res chain seq x y z
N MET A 1 -0.69 -27.02 -14.71
CA MET A 1 0.15 -26.18 -13.81
C MET A 1 0.71 -24.95 -14.56
N LYS A 2 -0.11 -23.93 -14.88
CA LYS A 2 0.37 -22.69 -15.55
C LYS A 2 -0.37 -21.40 -15.16
N THR A 3 -1.28 -21.40 -14.18
CA THR A 3 -2.17 -20.24 -13.92
C THR A 3 -2.09 -19.65 -12.50
N LEU A 4 -1.13 -20.07 -11.67
CA LEU A 4 -0.98 -19.63 -10.27
C LEU A 4 0.28 -18.77 -10.00
N LYS A 5 0.85 -18.15 -11.04
CA LYS A 5 2.06 -17.30 -10.93
C LYS A 5 1.81 -15.78 -11.07
N LYS A 6 0.58 -15.34 -11.31
CA LYS A 6 0.29 -13.92 -11.67
C LYS A 6 -0.57 -13.16 -10.66
N ALA A 7 -0.88 -13.76 -9.51
CA ALA A 7 -1.85 -13.23 -8.55
C ALA A 7 -1.26 -12.51 -7.32
N TRP A 8 -0.18 -11.75 -7.51
CA TRP A 8 0.61 -11.15 -6.41
C TRP A 8 0.92 -9.66 -6.63
N LEU A 9 0.28 -9.00 -7.59
CA LEU A 9 0.94 -7.89 -8.30
C LEU A 9 0.62 -6.47 -7.81
N VAL A 10 -0.43 -6.24 -7.03
CA VAL A 10 -0.70 -4.90 -6.47
C VAL A 10 -0.87 -4.92 -4.95
N LEU A 11 -0.82 -6.11 -4.37
CA LEU A 11 -0.82 -6.35 -2.93
C LEU A 11 0.07 -7.49 -2.47
N GLY A 12 0.71 -8.24 -3.38
CA GLY A 12 1.81 -9.12 -2.99
C GLY A 12 3.10 -8.36 -2.68
N LEU A 13 3.18 -7.08 -3.02
CA LEU A 13 4.26 -6.16 -2.60
C LEU A 13 3.95 -5.41 -1.29
N ALA A 14 2.73 -5.51 -0.74
CA ALA A 14 2.38 -4.96 0.57
C ALA A 14 1.91 -6.02 1.59
N LEU A 15 1.37 -7.16 1.15
CA LEU A 15 0.74 -8.22 1.97
C LEU A 15 0.97 -9.64 1.44
N GLY A 16 1.92 -9.82 0.52
CA GLY A 16 2.24 -11.13 -0.08
C GLY A 16 3.11 -12.01 0.80
N VAL A 17 2.75 -12.26 2.06
CA VAL A 17 2.93 -13.54 2.79
C VAL A 17 1.98 -13.54 4.00
N CYS A 18 0.67 -13.60 3.76
CA CYS A 18 -0.27 -14.18 4.72
C CYS A 18 -0.84 -15.47 4.12
N VAL A 19 0.03 -16.46 3.95
CA VAL A 19 -0.33 -17.88 3.76
C VAL A 19 0.68 -18.61 4.66
N TYR A 20 0.36 -19.17 5.82
CA TYR A 20 -0.76 -20.03 6.16
C TYR A 20 -0.93 -19.95 7.69
N ALA A 21 -1.70 -18.99 8.18
CA ALA A 21 -2.40 -19.22 9.43
C ALA A 21 -3.82 -19.49 8.98
N GLU A 22 -4.34 -20.68 9.26
CA GLU A 22 -5.77 -20.86 9.41
C GLU A 22 -6.23 -19.71 10.29
N THR A 23 -6.79 -18.66 9.70
CA THR A 23 -7.52 -17.69 10.49
C THR A 23 -8.60 -18.52 11.15
N PRO A 24 -8.60 -18.63 12.50
CA PRO A 24 -9.81 -19.08 13.13
C PRO A 24 -10.89 -18.17 12.56
N LYS A 25 -12.06 -18.73 12.25
CA LYS A 25 -13.26 -17.91 12.05
C LYS A 25 -13.53 -17.19 13.37
N LEU A 26 -12.76 -16.14 13.65
CA LEU A 26 -12.97 -15.20 14.73
C LEU A 26 -14.13 -14.34 14.24
N ALA A 27 -15.32 -14.94 14.29
CA ALA A 27 -16.55 -14.20 14.43
C ALA A 27 -16.50 -13.56 15.83
N LEU A 28 -15.71 -12.50 15.95
CA LEU A 28 -15.78 -11.62 17.10
C LEU A 28 -17.15 -10.91 17.00
N PRO A 29 -17.99 -10.97 18.05
CA PRO A 29 -19.33 -10.37 18.03
C PRO A 29 -19.33 -8.83 18.01
N PHE A 30 -18.15 -8.21 17.88
CA PHE A 30 -17.96 -6.76 17.85
C PHE A 30 -17.55 -6.33 16.45
N ASN A 31 -18.24 -5.32 15.92
CA ASN A 31 -17.91 -4.71 14.63
C ASN A 31 -16.56 -3.98 14.80
N ILE A 32 -15.47 -4.56 14.31
CA ILE A 32 -14.12 -4.00 14.43
C ILE A 32 -14.08 -2.67 13.67
N THR A 33 -13.62 -1.59 14.32
CA THR A 33 -13.46 -0.31 13.63
C THR A 33 -12.20 -0.32 12.75
N PRO A 34 -12.12 0.50 11.69
CA PRO A 34 -10.91 0.62 10.86
C PRO A 34 -9.64 0.91 11.67
N GLU A 35 -9.74 1.73 12.73
CA GLU A 35 -8.62 2.09 13.59
C GLU A 35 -8.14 0.90 14.44
N MET A 36 -9.08 0.13 14.98
CA MET A 36 -8.77 -1.10 15.71
C MET A 36 -8.09 -2.12 14.80
N TYR A 37 -8.61 -2.29 13.58
CA TYR A 37 -8.02 -3.18 12.60
C TYR A 37 -6.60 -2.75 12.20
N ALA A 38 -6.40 -1.48 11.86
CA ALA A 38 -5.09 -0.94 11.49
C ALA A 38 -4.05 -1.18 12.59
N SER A 39 -4.42 -0.88 13.84
CA SER A 39 -3.57 -1.11 15.01
C SER A 39 -3.23 -2.58 15.21
N PHE A 40 -4.24 -3.46 15.15
CA PHE A 40 -4.05 -4.90 15.27
C PHE A 40 -3.12 -5.44 14.17
N MET A 41 -3.34 -5.03 12.93
CA MET A 41 -2.56 -5.47 11.79
C MET A 41 -1.09 -5.04 11.91
N ALA A 42 -0.82 -3.78 12.29
CA ALA A 42 0.54 -3.30 12.51
C ALA A 42 1.25 -4.07 13.64
N GLN A 43 0.57 -4.33 14.76
CA GLN A 43 1.12 -5.09 15.89
C GLN A 43 1.46 -6.54 15.51
N ASN A 44 0.58 -7.21 14.77
CA ASN A 44 0.83 -8.59 14.34
C ASN A 44 2.01 -8.70 13.38
N LEU A 45 2.18 -7.72 12.50
CA LEU A 45 3.29 -7.74 11.54
C LEU A 45 4.63 -7.34 12.18
N ALA A 46 4.61 -6.51 13.23
CA ALA A 46 5.83 -6.01 13.88
C ALA A 46 6.78 -7.12 14.37
N GLY A 47 6.25 -8.25 14.85
CA GLY A 47 7.06 -9.37 15.35
C GLY A 47 7.84 -10.15 14.29
N ASN A 48 7.51 -9.97 13.01
CA ASN A 48 8.10 -10.71 11.89
C ASN A 48 9.01 -9.84 10.99
N LEU A 49 9.39 -8.66 11.47
CA LEU A 49 10.25 -7.73 10.72
C LEU A 49 11.73 -7.89 11.11
N PRO A 50 12.68 -7.65 10.18
CA PRO A 50 12.45 -7.23 8.79
C PRO A 50 11.99 -8.37 7.88
N GLN A 51 11.12 -8.05 6.92
CA GLN A 51 10.57 -9.01 5.96
C GLN A 51 10.88 -8.60 4.52
N THR A 52 11.43 -9.52 3.72
CA THR A 52 11.70 -9.29 2.30
C THR A 52 10.51 -9.71 1.44
N PHE A 53 10.00 -8.79 0.63
CA PHE A 53 8.98 -9.03 -0.38
C PHE A 53 9.63 -9.06 -1.75
N LYS A 54 9.28 -10.06 -2.57
CA LYS A 54 9.83 -10.23 -3.92
C LYS A 54 8.71 -10.31 -4.95
N HIS A 55 8.92 -9.67 -6.10
CA HIS A 55 8.03 -9.76 -7.24
C HIS A 55 8.84 -9.75 -8.55
N LYS A 56 8.75 -10.83 -9.34
CA LYS A 56 9.68 -11.06 -10.47
C LYS A 56 11.13 -10.95 -9.97
N ASP A 57 11.92 -10.07 -10.57
CA ASP A 57 13.29 -9.78 -10.17
C ASP A 57 13.39 -8.60 -9.18
N LEU A 58 12.26 -8.00 -8.77
CA LEU A 58 12.19 -6.88 -7.85
C LEU A 58 12.11 -7.36 -6.40
N SER A 59 12.69 -6.57 -5.50
CA SER A 59 12.68 -6.82 -4.07
C SER A 59 12.59 -5.54 -3.26
N LEU A 60 11.86 -5.62 -2.15
CA LEU A 60 11.86 -4.61 -1.10
C LEU A 60 11.92 -5.29 0.27
N VAL A 61 12.47 -4.61 1.25
CA VAL A 61 12.56 -5.09 2.63
C VAL A 61 11.74 -4.16 3.50
N VAL A 62 10.64 -4.65 4.06
CA VAL A 62 9.87 -3.92 5.07
C VAL A 62 10.62 -4.05 6.39
N ASN A 63 11.01 -2.90 6.96
CA ASN A 63 11.77 -2.84 8.20
C ASN A 63 10.90 -2.47 9.39
N LYS A 64 9.83 -1.71 9.15
CA LYS A 64 8.91 -1.25 10.19
C LYS A 64 7.48 -1.22 9.65
N VAL A 65 6.54 -1.62 10.50
CA VAL A 65 5.11 -1.43 10.29
C VAL A 65 4.56 -0.69 11.49
N HIS A 66 3.76 0.35 11.25
CA HIS A 66 3.09 1.11 12.30
C HIS A 66 1.71 1.57 11.84
N ALA A 67 0.85 1.95 12.78
CA ALA A 67 -0.48 2.44 12.48
C ALA A 67 -0.73 3.81 13.12
N GLU A 68 -1.49 4.65 12.41
CA GLU A 68 -2.00 5.93 12.91
C GLU A 68 -3.46 6.06 12.49
N GLN A 69 -4.39 6.17 13.45
CA GLN A 69 -5.82 6.15 13.17
C GLN A 69 -6.21 4.91 12.34
N ASN A 70 -6.85 5.10 11.19
CA ASN A 70 -7.25 4.08 10.23
C ASN A 70 -6.15 3.75 9.21
N LYS A 71 -4.92 4.25 9.39
CA LYS A 71 -3.82 4.12 8.44
C LYS A 71 -2.78 3.13 8.92
N VAL A 72 -2.28 2.29 8.01
CA VAL A 72 -1.16 1.41 8.24
C VAL A 72 -0.01 1.79 7.32
N PHE A 73 1.16 1.99 7.91
CA PHE A 73 2.38 2.38 7.21
C PHE A 73 3.38 1.23 7.21
N PHE A 74 3.92 0.94 6.03
CA PHE A 74 5.01 0.01 5.79
C PHE A 74 6.24 0.81 5.38
N ASP A 75 7.23 0.87 6.26
CA ASP A 75 8.51 1.53 5.95
C ASP A 75 9.48 0.48 5.41
N SER A 76 9.87 0.66 4.15
CA SER A 76 10.64 -0.32 3.40
C SER A 76 11.85 0.28 2.70
N THR A 77 12.86 -0.55 2.50
CA THR A 77 14.08 -0.20 1.76
C THR A 77 14.25 -1.09 0.53
N THR A 78 14.91 -0.56 -0.50
CA THR A 78 15.22 -1.31 -1.71
C THR A 78 16.56 -0.87 -2.31
N LYS A 79 17.15 -1.74 -3.13
CA LYS A 79 18.29 -1.41 -4.03
C LYS A 79 17.86 -1.26 -5.49
N GLN A 80 16.55 -1.36 -5.74
CA GLN A 80 15.95 -1.44 -7.07
C GLN A 80 14.91 -0.32 -7.25
N TYR A 81 15.19 0.85 -6.69
CA TYR A 81 14.25 1.98 -6.62
C TYR A 81 13.70 2.34 -8.01
N LYS A 82 14.59 2.49 -8.98
CA LYS A 82 14.22 2.86 -10.36
C LYS A 82 13.36 1.78 -11.00
N GLN A 83 13.74 0.51 -10.86
CA GLN A 83 13.04 -0.62 -11.47
C GLN A 83 11.64 -0.80 -10.88
N ILE A 84 11.46 -0.55 -9.59
CA ILE A 84 10.15 -0.59 -8.94
C ILE A 84 9.26 0.55 -9.47
N LEU A 85 9.78 1.78 -9.53
CA LEU A 85 9.02 2.90 -10.10
C LEU A 85 8.68 2.69 -11.58
N ASP A 86 9.61 2.17 -12.38
CA ASP A 86 9.39 1.88 -13.80
C ASP A 86 8.29 0.81 -13.95
N GLU A 87 8.25 -0.21 -13.09
CA GLU A 87 7.18 -1.21 -13.11
C GLU A 87 5.83 -0.61 -12.69
N LEU A 88 5.79 0.21 -11.64
CA LEU A 88 4.56 0.86 -11.18
C LEU A 88 3.98 1.81 -12.23
N ASN A 89 4.82 2.57 -12.93
CA ASN A 89 4.41 3.56 -13.92
C ASN A 89 3.92 2.96 -15.26
N LYS A 90 4.10 1.65 -15.49
CA LYS A 90 3.57 0.98 -16.69
C LYS A 90 2.05 0.92 -16.71
N TYR A 91 1.41 0.94 -15.55
CA TYR A 91 -0.02 0.73 -15.43
C TYR A 91 -0.77 2.06 -15.39
N HIS A 92 -1.45 2.41 -16.49
CA HIS A 92 -2.41 3.51 -16.54
C HIS A 92 -3.77 3.12 -15.97
N THR A 93 -4.07 1.83 -15.98
CA THR A 93 -5.20 1.21 -15.31
C THR A 93 -4.75 -0.12 -14.75
N LEU A 94 -5.42 -0.60 -13.71
CA LEU A 94 -5.17 -1.95 -13.18
C LEU A 94 -5.66 -2.99 -14.20
N PRO A 95 -4.82 -3.98 -14.56
CA PRO A 95 -5.25 -5.17 -15.30
C PRO A 95 -6.47 -5.87 -14.63
N ASP A 96 -7.36 -6.46 -15.43
CA ASP A 96 -8.64 -7.01 -14.93
C ASP A 96 -8.47 -8.14 -13.90
N ASP A 97 -7.44 -8.96 -14.07
CA ASP A 97 -7.07 -10.00 -13.11
C ASP A 97 -6.62 -9.40 -11.76
N LEU A 98 -5.94 -8.26 -11.80
CA LEU A 98 -5.52 -7.51 -10.63
C LEU A 98 -6.68 -6.75 -9.99
N LYS A 99 -7.63 -6.23 -10.78
CA LYS A 99 -8.86 -5.62 -10.25
C LYS A 99 -9.65 -6.61 -9.39
N LYS A 100 -9.77 -7.87 -9.81
CA LYS A 100 -10.46 -8.90 -9.03
C LYS A 100 -9.75 -9.17 -7.69
N GLN A 101 -8.44 -9.40 -7.73
CA GLN A 101 -7.64 -9.63 -6.52
C GLN A 101 -7.65 -8.44 -5.57
N CYS A 102 -7.61 -7.24 -6.13
CA CYS A 102 -7.72 -5.99 -5.40
C CYS A 102 -9.05 -5.92 -4.65
N LYS A 103 -10.19 -6.22 -5.30
CA LYS A 103 -11.52 -6.25 -4.66
C LYS A 103 -11.60 -7.30 -3.55
N ASP A 104 -11.04 -8.49 -3.75
CA ASP A 104 -11.05 -9.56 -2.75
C ASP A 104 -10.20 -9.18 -1.53
N PHE A 105 -9.00 -8.65 -1.79
CA PHE A 105 -8.12 -8.14 -0.74
C PHE A 105 -8.74 -6.97 0.03
N SER A 106 -9.38 -6.03 -0.66
CA SER A 106 -10.01 -4.86 -0.06
C SER A 106 -10.97 -5.22 1.08
N LYS A 107 -11.69 -6.34 0.95
CA LYS A 107 -12.60 -6.85 1.98
C LYS A 107 -11.87 -7.45 3.18
N ILE A 108 -10.82 -8.23 2.92
CA ILE A 108 -10.01 -8.88 3.97
C ILE A 108 -9.27 -7.84 4.81
N ALA A 109 -8.80 -6.79 4.16
CA ALA A 109 -7.98 -5.75 4.76
C ALA A 109 -8.77 -4.52 5.23
N MET A 110 -10.10 -4.60 5.23
CA MET A 110 -11.03 -3.55 5.68
C MET A 110 -10.86 -2.21 4.97
N VAL A 111 -10.37 -2.24 3.72
CA VAL A 111 -10.15 -1.04 2.90
C VAL A 111 -11.49 -0.48 2.42
N ASP A 112 -12.42 -1.38 2.11
CA ASP A 112 -13.81 -1.05 1.80
C ASP A 112 -14.54 -0.43 3.00
N LYS A 113 -14.03 -0.68 4.22
CA LYS A 113 -14.51 -0.10 5.48
C LYS A 113 -13.74 1.15 5.91
N GLY A 114 -12.73 1.58 5.13
CA GLY A 114 -12.02 2.83 5.36
C GLY A 114 -10.60 2.70 5.91
N VAL A 115 -10.02 1.49 6.03
CA VAL A 115 -8.59 1.34 6.32
C VAL A 115 -7.76 1.80 5.11
N GLU A 116 -6.69 2.55 5.36
CA GLU A 116 -5.75 3.00 4.32
C GLU A 116 -4.36 2.39 4.55
N TYR A 117 -3.71 1.97 3.48
CA TYR A 117 -2.36 1.41 3.51
C TYR A 117 -1.39 2.32 2.79
N TYR A 118 -0.20 2.47 3.37
CA TYR A 118 0.85 3.33 2.87
C TYR A 118 2.15 2.55 2.81
N LEU A 119 2.70 2.36 1.61
CA LEU A 119 4.01 1.76 1.42
C LEU A 119 5.03 2.87 1.17
N ASN A 120 5.89 3.12 2.14
CA ASN A 120 7.04 4.00 2.03
C ASN A 120 8.23 3.19 1.54
N VAL A 121 8.86 3.60 0.44
CA VAL A 121 10.02 2.92 -0.14
C VAL A 121 11.19 3.88 -0.21
N GLU A 122 12.31 3.50 0.39
CA GLU A 122 13.53 4.30 0.47
C GLU A 122 14.75 3.61 -0.17
N GLU A 123 15.57 4.40 -0.86
CA GLU A 123 16.90 4.02 -1.35
C GLU A 123 17.86 5.20 -1.08
N GLY A 124 18.54 5.17 0.06
CA GLY A 124 19.38 6.28 0.52
C GLY A 124 18.53 7.54 0.75
N THR A 125 18.80 8.60 0.00
CA THR A 125 18.04 9.87 0.07
C THR A 125 16.78 9.88 -0.80
N LYS A 126 16.60 8.89 -1.68
CA LYS A 126 15.43 8.79 -2.56
C LYS A 126 14.27 8.11 -1.82
N LYS A 127 13.07 8.65 -2.00
CA LYS A 127 11.85 8.08 -1.42
C LYS A 127 10.64 8.27 -2.32
N PHE A 128 9.79 7.25 -2.35
CA PHE A 128 8.42 7.37 -2.83
C PHE A 128 7.46 6.68 -1.87
N MET A 129 6.18 7.06 -1.97
CA MET A 129 5.10 6.48 -1.20
C MET A 129 4.03 5.97 -2.16
N VAL A 130 3.43 4.82 -1.87
CA VAL A 130 2.24 4.33 -2.57
C VAL A 130 1.10 4.27 -1.57
N LYS A 131 -0.02 4.94 -1.87
CA LYS A 131 -1.26 4.88 -1.10
C LYS A 131 -2.19 3.81 -1.67
N TYR A 132 -2.81 3.03 -0.80
CA TYR A 132 -3.86 2.09 -1.15
C TYR A 132 -5.06 2.33 -0.23
N ASP A 133 -6.13 2.89 -0.79
CA ASP A 133 -7.37 3.25 -0.10
C ASP A 133 -8.58 2.67 -0.85
N LYS A 134 -9.80 3.01 -0.41
CA LYS A 134 -11.06 2.54 -1.01
C LYS A 134 -11.20 2.79 -2.51
N GLU A 135 -10.44 3.73 -3.07
CA GLU A 135 -10.48 4.04 -4.51
C GLU A 135 -9.54 3.15 -5.31
N ALA A 136 -8.51 2.59 -4.66
CA ALA A 136 -7.77 1.47 -5.20
C ALA A 136 -8.78 0.34 -5.43
N CYS A 137 -8.77 -0.27 -6.62
CA CYS A 137 -9.75 -1.23 -7.14
C CYS A 137 -11.02 -0.67 -7.80
N SER A 138 -11.21 0.65 -7.89
CA SER A 138 -12.28 1.22 -8.72
C SER A 138 -12.02 0.94 -10.22
N GLU A 139 -13.08 0.91 -11.03
CA GLU A 139 -12.97 0.53 -12.44
C GLU A 139 -12.13 1.51 -13.27
N SER A 140 -12.19 2.79 -12.90
CA SER A 140 -11.43 3.90 -13.46
C SER A 140 -10.19 4.27 -12.64
N PHE A 141 -9.69 3.36 -11.79
CA PHE A 141 -8.53 3.63 -10.95
C PHE A 141 -7.27 3.84 -11.79
N ASP A 142 -6.69 5.03 -11.67
CA ASP A 142 -5.36 5.36 -12.18
C ASP A 142 -4.31 5.24 -11.06
N PRO A 143 -3.41 4.24 -11.12
CA PRO A 143 -2.35 4.07 -10.13
C PRO A 143 -1.47 5.31 -9.92
N ALA A 144 -1.29 6.15 -10.95
CA ALA A 144 -0.44 7.34 -10.87
C ALA A 144 -0.98 8.40 -9.89
N GLN A 145 -2.28 8.35 -9.54
CA GLN A 145 -2.86 9.23 -8.53
C GLN A 145 -2.40 8.90 -7.11
N LYS A 146 -1.95 7.66 -6.87
CA LYS A 146 -1.60 7.15 -5.55
C LYS A 146 -0.11 6.88 -5.36
N ILE A 147 0.72 7.18 -6.36
CA ILE A 147 2.19 7.10 -6.26
C ILE A 147 2.72 8.51 -6.06
N PHE A 148 3.42 8.75 -4.95
CA PHE A 148 3.93 10.06 -4.55
C PHE A 148 5.45 10.04 -4.50
N ILE A 149 6.10 10.82 -5.37
CA ILE A 149 7.56 10.95 -5.44
C ILE A 149 7.92 12.34 -4.94
N GLY A 150 8.79 12.45 -3.94
CA GLY A 150 9.11 13.75 -3.32
C GLY A 150 7.90 14.42 -2.65
N GLY A 151 6.87 13.63 -2.29
CA GLY A 151 5.66 14.09 -1.60
C GLY A 151 4.49 14.47 -2.52
N TYR A 152 4.65 14.37 -3.84
CA TYR A 152 3.59 14.71 -4.81
C TYR A 152 3.41 13.61 -5.84
N ASN A 153 2.18 13.42 -6.30
CA ASN A 153 1.87 12.50 -7.40
C ASN A 153 2.16 13.13 -8.77
N ARG A 154 1.96 12.36 -9.84
CA ARG A 154 2.20 12.81 -11.22
C ARG A 154 1.41 14.08 -11.59
N TYR A 155 0.28 14.30 -10.92
CA TYR A 155 -0.63 15.43 -11.15
C TYR A 155 -0.30 16.65 -10.28
N GLY A 156 0.75 16.59 -9.45
CA GLY A 156 1.18 17.71 -8.61
C GLY A 156 0.43 17.85 -7.29
N PHE A 157 -0.33 16.83 -6.89
CA PHE A 157 -1.06 16.81 -5.61
C PHE A 157 -0.30 15.99 -4.57
N ASP A 158 -0.33 16.45 -3.32
CA ASP A 158 0.13 15.70 -2.16
C ASP A 158 -0.88 14.61 -1.75
N MET A 159 -0.54 13.84 -0.72
CA MET A 159 -1.39 12.77 -0.20
C MET A 159 -2.78 13.22 0.31
N ASN A 160 -2.97 14.51 0.53
CA ASN A 160 -4.22 15.13 0.97
C ASN A 160 -4.95 15.85 -0.18
N GLY A 161 -4.47 15.73 -1.41
CA GLY A 161 -5.06 16.39 -2.58
C GLY A 161 -4.67 17.86 -2.74
N ARG A 162 -3.64 18.35 -2.02
CA ARG A 162 -3.19 19.75 -2.11
C ARG A 162 -2.03 19.91 -3.06
N THR A 163 -2.01 21.02 -3.79
CA THR A 163 -0.88 21.41 -4.62
C THR A 163 0.29 21.93 -3.78
N LYS A 164 1.48 21.97 -4.40
CA LYS A 164 2.68 22.54 -3.77
C LYS A 164 2.48 24.00 -3.33
N ASN A 165 1.77 24.79 -4.14
CA ASN A 165 1.54 26.20 -3.84
C ASN A 165 0.64 26.39 -2.61
N GLU A 166 -0.43 25.60 -2.49
CA GLU A 166 -1.31 25.62 -1.31
C GLU A 166 -0.55 25.22 -0.03
N ASN A 167 0.33 24.22 -0.13
CA ASN A 167 1.16 23.81 1.00
C ASN A 167 2.20 24.87 1.40
N LEU A 168 2.78 25.60 0.43
CA LEU A 168 3.67 26.73 0.71
C LEU A 168 2.94 27.89 1.36
N ALA A 169 1.74 28.24 0.86
CA ALA A 169 0.91 29.28 1.44
C ALA A 169 0.52 28.93 2.89
N LYS A 170 0.07 27.69 3.14
CA LYS A 170 -0.26 27.23 4.50
C LYS A 170 0.93 27.28 5.46
N LYS A 171 2.14 26.95 4.98
CA LYS A 171 3.37 27.06 5.79
C LYS A 171 3.77 28.49 6.08
N ALA A 172 3.45 29.43 5.20
CA ALA A 172 3.72 30.86 5.42
C ALA A 172 2.69 31.53 6.34
N SER A 173 1.52 30.91 6.53
CA SER A 173 0.45 31.39 7.42
C SER A 173 0.49 30.79 8.84
N ASN A 174 1.45 29.91 9.12
CA ASN A 174 1.72 29.30 10.42
C ASN A 174 3.07 29.78 10.96
#